data_AF-A0A9D1BZN1-F1
#
_entry.id   AF-A0A9D1BZN1-F1
#
_cell.length_a   1.000
_cell.length_b   1.000
_cell.length_c   1.000
_cell.angle_alpha   90.00
_cell.angle_beta   90.00
_cell.angle_gamma   90.00
#
_symmetry.space_group_name_H-M   'P 1'
#
loop_
_entity.id
_entity.type
_entity.pdbx_description
1 polymer ?
#
loop_
_entity_poly.entity_id
_entity_poly.type
_entity_poly.pdbx_seq_one_letter_code
_entity_poly.pdbx_strand_id
1 'polypeptide(L)'
;GGGIDLNGNVHGSQLLENEIFLNRSDGSGGGVAWANSLSPTLEGNRIFSNTSGEYGAGVYLYGADGAWIEGNQVFGNEANGDGGGLALTGSDPVTVVNNMVWENRTARDGAGIFLGDASAHLLHNTLARNGGGGGEGVYVVWSARAWLTNTIVVSHDVGIQVGSGATATLQATLWGTSTWANTLDWSGPGTLFTGTLNFWGDPAFVDPDGGDYHIGPGSAAIGKGVDAGVATDIDGDRRIGAPDLGADEYRVDAYLPLVIRTYP
;
A
#
# COMPACT_ATOMS: atom_id res chain seq x y z
N GLY A 1 12.92 -13.84 -8.92
CA GLY A 1 12.29 -13.70 -7.60
C GLY A 1 12.53 -14.96 -6.79
N GLY A 2 12.29 -14.90 -5.47
CA GLY A 2 12.38 -16.06 -4.59
C GLY A 2 11.19 -17.01 -4.73
N GLY A 3 9.97 -16.47 -4.81
CA GLY A 3 8.74 -17.25 -5.03
C GLY A 3 8.33 -17.27 -6.51
N ILE A 4 7.92 -16.12 -7.03
CA ILE A 4 7.49 -15.93 -8.42
C ILE A 4 8.51 -15.05 -9.15
N ASP A 5 8.90 -15.47 -10.35
CA ASP A 5 9.81 -14.72 -11.21
C ASP A 5 9.24 -14.56 -12.61
N LEU A 6 8.79 -13.35 -12.93
CA LEU A 6 8.23 -12.98 -14.23
C LEU A 6 9.14 -11.98 -14.92
N ASN A 7 10.26 -12.49 -15.43
CA ASN A 7 11.24 -11.71 -16.19
C ASN A 7 11.15 -12.03 -17.69
N GLY A 8 11.03 -11.00 -18.53
CA GLY A 8 11.28 -11.13 -19.97
C GLY A 8 10.12 -10.82 -20.90
N ASN A 9 9.56 -9.60 -20.82
CA ASN A 9 8.53 -9.08 -21.72
C ASN A 9 7.25 -9.91 -21.71
N VAL A 10 6.75 -10.24 -20.51
CA VAL A 10 5.43 -10.83 -20.36
C VAL A 10 4.41 -9.70 -20.37
N HIS A 11 3.45 -9.75 -21.29
CA HIS A 11 2.43 -8.72 -21.44
C HIS A 11 1.12 -9.19 -20.82
N GLY A 12 0.57 -8.41 -19.89
CA GLY A 12 -0.72 -8.70 -19.28
C GLY A 12 -0.74 -9.95 -18.42
N SER A 13 0.40 -10.41 -17.87
CA SER A 13 0.36 -11.48 -16.89
C SER A 13 -0.39 -11.02 -15.63
N GLN A 14 -1.06 -11.98 -15.00
CA GLN A 14 -1.94 -11.72 -13.87
C GLN A 14 -1.60 -12.68 -12.72
N LEU A 15 -1.64 -12.15 -11.51
CA LEU A 15 -1.47 -12.89 -10.28
C LEU A 15 -2.63 -12.51 -9.37
N LEU A 16 -3.60 -13.42 -9.23
CA LEU A 16 -4.89 -13.15 -8.62
C LEU A 16 -5.13 -14.11 -7.46
N GLU A 17 -5.49 -13.60 -6.28
CA GLU A 17 -5.98 -14.39 -5.14
C GLU A 17 -5.01 -15.47 -4.62
N ASN A 18 -3.71 -15.17 -4.58
CA ASN A 18 -2.68 -16.11 -4.11
C ASN A 18 -2.17 -15.79 -2.71
N GLU A 19 -1.66 -16.82 -2.03
CA GLU A 19 -0.81 -16.66 -0.85
C GLU A 19 0.66 -16.91 -1.24
N ILE A 20 1.53 -15.92 -1.04
CA ILE A 20 2.95 -15.97 -1.42
C ILE A 20 3.77 -15.66 -0.18
N PHE A 21 4.35 -16.69 0.41
CA PHE A 21 5.01 -16.55 1.70
C PHE A 21 6.22 -17.45 1.91
N LEU A 22 7.09 -17.05 2.84
CA LEU A 22 8.31 -17.76 3.23
C LEU A 22 9.30 -18.00 2.07
N ASN A 23 9.26 -17.13 1.06
CA ASN A 23 10.22 -17.17 -0.04
C ASN A 23 11.45 -16.32 0.27
N ARG A 24 12.57 -16.69 -0.34
CA ARG A 24 13.84 -15.97 -0.19
C ARG A 24 14.49 -15.76 -1.55
N SER A 25 14.91 -14.52 -1.80
CA SER A 25 15.80 -14.17 -2.91
C SER A 25 17.09 -13.59 -2.33
N ASP A 26 18.25 -14.00 -2.82
CA ASP A 26 19.51 -13.30 -2.51
C ASP A 26 19.65 -12.01 -3.34
N GLY A 27 18.81 -11.81 -4.36
CA GLY A 27 18.64 -10.56 -5.10
C GLY A 27 17.33 -9.86 -4.74
N SER A 28 16.63 -9.33 -5.74
CA SER A 28 15.33 -8.66 -5.57
C SER A 28 14.13 -9.60 -5.66
N GLY A 29 12.97 -9.14 -5.16
CA GLY A 29 11.68 -9.81 -5.27
C GLY A 29 11.62 -11.11 -4.50
N GLY A 30 11.60 -11.02 -3.16
CA GLY A 30 11.54 -12.20 -2.28
C GLY A 30 10.31 -13.05 -2.57
N GLY A 31 9.13 -12.46 -2.50
CA GLY A 31 7.86 -13.07 -2.92
C GLY A 31 7.71 -13.05 -4.43
N VAL A 32 7.60 -11.85 -5.01
CA VAL A 32 7.39 -11.65 -6.45
C VAL A 32 8.49 -10.76 -7.01
N ALA A 33 9.15 -11.19 -8.08
CA ALA A 33 9.93 -10.33 -8.95
C ALA A 33 9.26 -10.27 -10.33
N TRP A 34 9.05 -9.05 -10.82
CA TRP A 34 8.47 -8.83 -12.13
C TRP A 34 9.25 -7.74 -12.84
N ALA A 35 9.98 -8.13 -13.89
CA ALA A 35 10.85 -7.21 -14.59
C ALA A 35 10.57 -7.16 -16.10
N ASN A 36 10.70 -5.96 -16.67
CA ASN A 36 10.58 -5.66 -18.09
C ASN A 36 9.29 -6.25 -18.65
N SER A 37 8.13 -5.83 -18.15
CA SER A 37 6.82 -6.38 -18.49
C SER A 37 5.81 -5.25 -18.65
N LEU A 38 4.79 -5.42 -19.49
CA LEU A 38 3.76 -4.38 -19.67
C LEU A 38 2.43 -4.85 -19.09
N SER A 39 1.78 -3.94 -18.38
CA SER A 39 0.47 -4.09 -17.76
C SER A 39 0.32 -5.34 -16.87
N PRO A 40 1.27 -5.60 -15.94
CA PRO A 40 1.11 -6.68 -14.98
C PRO A 40 -0.03 -6.40 -13.99
N THR A 41 -0.83 -7.41 -13.65
CA THR A 41 -1.89 -7.29 -12.64
C THR A 41 -1.57 -8.14 -11.41
N LEU A 42 -1.57 -7.52 -10.22
CA LEU A 42 -1.55 -8.20 -8.93
C LEU A 42 -2.85 -7.84 -8.20
N GLU A 43 -3.73 -8.81 -8.00
CA GLU A 43 -5.04 -8.57 -7.40
C GLU A 43 -5.35 -9.55 -6.27
N GLY A 44 -5.83 -9.06 -5.13
CA GLY A 44 -6.36 -9.92 -4.07
C GLY A 44 -5.35 -10.88 -3.43
N ASN A 45 -4.03 -10.64 -3.58
CA ASN A 45 -3.02 -11.56 -3.05
C ASN A 45 -2.65 -11.22 -1.60
N ARG A 46 -2.24 -12.25 -0.85
CA ARG A 46 -1.58 -12.14 0.45
C ARG A 46 -0.09 -12.45 0.27
N ILE A 47 0.77 -11.46 0.43
CA ILE A 47 2.22 -11.57 0.18
C ILE A 47 2.97 -11.27 1.47
N PHE A 48 3.49 -12.29 2.13
CA PHE A 48 4.00 -12.13 3.50
C PHE A 48 5.18 -12.99 3.90
N SER A 49 5.94 -12.56 4.90
CA SER A 49 7.09 -13.31 5.43
C SER A 49 8.11 -13.72 4.37
N ASN A 50 8.23 -12.95 3.29
CA ASN A 50 9.26 -13.15 2.27
C ASN A 50 10.49 -12.30 2.58
N THR A 51 11.64 -12.71 2.05
CA THR A 51 12.92 -12.02 2.27
C THR A 51 13.66 -11.77 0.96
N SER A 52 14.32 -10.61 0.84
CA SER A 52 15.18 -10.28 -0.30
C SER A 52 16.55 -9.74 0.14
N GLY A 53 17.56 -9.96 -0.70
CA GLY A 53 18.91 -9.42 -0.50
C GLY A 53 19.04 -7.97 -0.95
N GLU A 54 18.23 -7.54 -1.92
CA GLU A 54 18.29 -6.20 -2.51
C GLU A 54 16.94 -5.48 -2.41
N TYR A 55 16.09 -5.54 -3.42
CA TYR A 55 14.86 -4.75 -3.45
C TYR A 55 13.60 -5.60 -3.27
N GLY A 56 12.55 -5.04 -2.67
CA GLY A 56 11.18 -5.59 -2.75
C GLY A 56 11.08 -6.98 -2.14
N ALA A 57 11.09 -7.10 -0.81
CA ALA A 57 10.98 -8.43 -0.20
C ALA A 57 9.61 -9.06 -0.46
N GLY A 58 8.52 -8.29 -0.39
CA GLY A 58 7.21 -8.72 -0.87
C GLY A 58 7.15 -8.76 -2.39
N VAL A 59 7.16 -7.59 -3.03
CA VAL A 59 7.06 -7.43 -4.48
C VAL A 59 8.14 -6.47 -4.98
N TYR A 60 8.82 -6.89 -6.05
CA TYR A 60 9.73 -6.05 -6.82
C TYR A 60 9.23 -5.90 -8.26
N LEU A 61 8.94 -4.66 -8.66
CA LEU A 61 8.62 -4.28 -10.03
C LEU A 61 9.77 -3.45 -10.63
N TYR A 62 10.24 -3.84 -11.81
CA TYR A 62 11.30 -3.14 -12.55
C TYR A 62 10.95 -3.00 -14.02
N GLY A 63 10.77 -1.78 -14.54
CA GLY A 63 10.34 -1.59 -15.93
C GLY A 63 9.00 -2.28 -16.22
N ALA A 64 8.06 -2.16 -15.27
CA ALA A 64 6.77 -2.81 -15.25
C ALA A 64 5.66 -1.82 -15.63
N ASP A 65 5.74 -1.24 -16.83
CA ASP A 65 4.90 -0.11 -17.23
C ASP A 65 3.42 -0.50 -17.31
N GLY A 66 2.54 0.33 -16.75
CA GLY A 66 1.10 0.09 -16.69
C GLY A 66 0.67 -0.93 -15.64
N ALA A 67 1.51 -1.23 -14.64
CA ALA A 67 1.19 -2.17 -13.57
C ALA A 67 -0.07 -1.76 -12.79
N TRP A 68 -0.90 -2.74 -12.48
CA TRP A 68 -2.11 -2.61 -11.67
C TRP A 68 -2.00 -3.50 -10.42
N ILE A 69 -1.96 -2.88 -9.25
CA ILE A 69 -1.80 -3.55 -7.95
C ILE A 69 -3.03 -3.22 -7.12
N GLU A 70 -3.97 -4.15 -6.97
CA GLU A 70 -5.26 -3.89 -6.33
C GLU A 70 -5.63 -4.90 -5.24
N GLY A 71 -6.15 -4.41 -4.11
CA GLY A 71 -6.74 -5.30 -3.10
C GLY A 71 -5.76 -6.29 -2.47
N ASN A 72 -4.45 -6.03 -2.52
CA ASN A 72 -3.45 -6.94 -1.96
C ASN A 72 -3.17 -6.60 -0.50
N GLN A 73 -2.84 -7.64 0.25
CA GLN A 73 -2.32 -7.59 1.60
C GLN A 73 -0.84 -7.93 1.58
N VAL A 74 0.04 -6.95 1.82
CA VAL A 74 1.50 -7.11 1.74
C VAL A 74 2.12 -6.84 3.10
N PHE A 75 2.59 -7.87 3.79
CA PHE A 75 2.96 -7.72 5.19
C PHE A 75 4.08 -8.60 5.72
N GLY A 76 4.78 -8.12 6.76
CA GLY A 76 5.80 -8.93 7.43
C GLY A 76 6.94 -9.39 6.52
N ASN A 77 7.19 -8.70 5.40
CA ASN A 77 8.31 -9.00 4.50
C ASN A 77 9.56 -8.21 4.92
N GLU A 78 10.76 -8.76 4.69
CA GLU A 78 12.02 -8.14 5.11
C GLU A 78 13.06 -8.05 3.99
N ALA A 79 13.42 -6.83 3.60
CA ALA A 79 14.45 -6.55 2.59
C ALA A 79 15.77 -6.12 3.24
N ASN A 80 16.90 -6.67 2.77
CA ASN A 80 18.23 -6.18 3.16
C ASN A 80 18.70 -4.94 2.38
N GLY A 81 18.03 -4.59 1.28
CA GLY A 81 18.17 -3.30 0.59
C GLY A 81 16.96 -2.42 0.87
N ASP A 82 16.21 -2.04 -0.17
CA ASP A 82 15.11 -1.07 -0.11
C ASP A 82 13.75 -1.72 -0.43
N GLY A 83 12.64 -1.17 0.08
CA GLY A 83 11.30 -1.69 -0.23
C GLY A 83 11.00 -3.01 0.47
N GLY A 84 10.66 -2.97 1.76
CA GLY A 84 10.26 -4.17 2.50
C GLY A 84 9.00 -4.82 1.89
N GLY A 85 7.94 -4.02 1.74
CA GLY A 85 6.69 -4.44 1.11
C GLY A 85 6.79 -4.44 -0.41
N LEU A 86 6.74 -3.24 -0.99
CA LEU A 86 6.75 -3.01 -2.44
C LEU A 86 8.00 -2.19 -2.83
N ALA A 87 8.71 -2.62 -3.86
CA ALA A 87 9.73 -1.82 -4.53
C ALA A 87 9.34 -1.61 -6.00
N LEU A 88 9.07 -0.37 -6.36
CA LEU A 88 8.61 0.06 -7.67
C LEU A 88 9.72 0.89 -8.34
N THR A 89 10.33 0.35 -9.39
CA THR A 89 11.53 0.94 -9.98
C THR A 89 11.41 1.05 -11.50
N GLY A 90 11.79 2.21 -12.06
CA GLY A 90 11.82 2.42 -13.52
C GLY A 90 10.50 2.12 -14.24
N SER A 91 9.35 2.20 -13.55
CA SER A 91 8.04 1.80 -14.06
C SER A 91 7.12 3.02 -14.17
N ASP A 92 6.47 3.22 -15.31
CA ASP A 92 5.62 4.39 -15.54
C ASP A 92 4.44 4.09 -16.50
N PRO A 93 3.16 4.33 -16.09
CA PRO A 93 2.70 4.55 -14.72
C PRO A 93 2.48 3.21 -13.98
N VAL A 94 2.47 3.26 -12.65
CA VAL A 94 1.99 2.18 -11.77
C VAL A 94 0.74 2.67 -11.03
N THR A 95 -0.30 1.85 -10.96
CA THR A 95 -1.53 2.12 -10.22
C THR A 95 -1.66 1.15 -9.05
N VAL A 96 -1.79 1.68 -7.84
CA VAL A 96 -1.81 0.94 -6.57
C VAL A 96 -3.11 1.32 -5.84
N VAL A 97 -4.07 0.40 -5.75
CA VAL A 97 -5.44 0.69 -5.32
C VAL A 97 -5.90 -0.25 -4.20
N ASN A 98 -6.52 0.26 -3.14
CA ASN A 98 -7.13 -0.57 -2.09
C ASN A 98 -6.16 -1.60 -1.46
N ASN A 99 -4.86 -1.32 -1.39
CA ASN A 99 -3.92 -2.26 -0.78
C ASN A 99 -3.72 -1.93 0.70
N MET A 100 -3.53 -2.98 1.49
CA MET A 100 -3.06 -2.89 2.87
C MET A 100 -1.60 -3.32 2.92
N VAL A 101 -0.72 -2.43 3.38
CA VAL A 101 0.73 -2.67 3.46
C VAL A 101 1.22 -2.40 4.88
N TRP A 102 1.55 -3.46 5.62
CA TRP A 102 1.88 -3.32 7.03
C TRP A 102 3.01 -4.21 7.54
N GLU A 103 3.67 -3.77 8.61
CA GLU A 103 4.72 -4.54 9.31
C GLU A 103 5.84 -5.05 8.40
N ASN A 104 6.04 -4.42 7.24
CA ASN A 104 7.17 -4.72 6.38
C ASN A 104 8.42 -4.03 6.92
N ARG A 105 9.57 -4.65 6.66
CA ARG A 105 10.86 -4.22 7.16
C ARG A 105 11.88 -4.06 6.06
N THR A 106 12.77 -3.09 6.26
CA THR A 106 13.90 -2.83 5.39
C THR A 106 15.16 -2.57 6.21
N ALA A 107 16.34 -2.79 5.63
CA ALA A 107 17.61 -2.37 6.22
C ALA A 107 18.06 -0.98 5.71
N ARG A 108 17.47 -0.50 4.61
CA ARG A 108 17.71 0.84 4.04
C ARG A 108 16.41 1.63 4.03
N ASP A 109 15.84 1.98 2.89
CA ASP A 109 14.76 2.96 2.86
C ASP A 109 13.45 2.35 2.34
N GLY A 110 12.33 3.03 2.65
CA GLY A 110 11.00 2.70 2.11
C GLY A 110 10.47 1.34 2.57
N ALA A 111 10.31 1.16 3.88
CA ALA A 111 9.88 -0.11 4.46
C ALA A 111 8.55 -0.62 3.89
N GLY A 112 7.56 0.27 3.74
CA GLY A 112 6.29 -0.06 3.11
C GLY A 112 6.42 -0.08 1.58
N ILE A 113 6.64 1.10 1.00
CA ILE A 113 6.76 1.30 -0.45
C ILE A 113 8.02 2.11 -0.78
N PHE A 114 8.89 1.55 -1.60
CA PHE A 114 9.99 2.26 -2.24
C PHE A 114 9.64 2.58 -3.69
N LEU A 115 9.79 3.86 -4.10
CA LEU A 115 9.53 4.33 -5.46
C LEU A 115 10.77 5.06 -6.01
N GLY A 116 11.44 4.46 -7.00
CA GLY A 116 12.68 5.00 -7.58
C GLY A 116 12.60 5.12 -9.11
N ASP A 117 12.79 6.33 -9.65
CA ASP A 117 12.64 6.63 -11.09
C ASP A 117 11.35 6.05 -11.69
N ALA A 118 10.25 6.13 -10.94
CA ALA A 118 8.95 5.57 -11.30
C ALA A 118 7.82 6.55 -10.98
N SER A 119 6.69 6.41 -11.68
CA SER A 119 5.50 7.25 -11.50
C SER A 119 4.36 6.37 -10.95
N ALA A 120 3.84 6.68 -9.77
CA ALA A 120 2.82 5.84 -9.12
C ALA A 120 1.61 6.64 -8.61
N HIS A 121 0.40 6.13 -8.89
CA HIS A 121 -0.86 6.61 -8.32
C HIS A 121 -1.31 5.63 -7.25
N LEU A 122 -1.26 6.07 -5.99
CA LEU A 122 -1.71 5.34 -4.82
C LEU A 122 -3.10 5.86 -4.45
N LEU A 123 -4.13 5.05 -4.69
CA LEU A 123 -5.53 5.40 -4.41
C LEU A 123 -6.04 4.49 -3.29
N HIS A 124 -6.58 5.06 -2.21
CA HIS A 124 -7.22 4.26 -1.16
C HIS A 124 -6.30 3.18 -0.57
N ASN A 125 -5.05 3.51 -0.24
CA ASN A 125 -4.17 2.52 0.39
C ASN A 125 -4.09 2.76 1.90
N THR A 126 -3.87 1.68 2.65
CA THR A 126 -3.60 1.73 4.10
C THR A 126 -2.17 1.26 4.33
N LEU A 127 -1.32 2.15 4.86
CA LEU A 127 0.06 1.86 5.22
C LEU A 127 0.22 2.00 6.73
N ALA A 128 0.67 0.95 7.40
CA ALA A 128 0.77 0.96 8.85
C ALA A 128 1.96 0.15 9.38
N ARG A 129 2.65 0.67 10.40
CA ARG A 129 3.69 -0.08 11.14
C ARG A 129 4.82 -0.66 10.27
N ASN A 130 5.11 -0.09 9.09
CA ASN A 130 6.29 -0.49 8.34
C ASN A 130 7.53 0.18 8.96
N GLY A 131 8.67 -0.49 9.00
CA GLY A 131 9.84 0.07 9.68
C GLY A 131 11.17 -0.61 9.36
N GLY A 132 12.16 -0.39 10.24
CA GLY A 132 13.55 -0.75 9.96
C GLY A 132 14.23 0.24 9.02
N GLY A 133 15.57 0.25 9.02
CA GLY A 133 16.35 1.17 8.20
C GLY A 133 15.97 2.64 8.44
N GLY A 134 15.65 3.38 7.38
CA GLY A 134 15.15 4.76 7.38
C GLY A 134 13.73 4.92 7.93
N GLY A 135 13.02 3.82 8.16
CA GLY A 135 11.73 3.79 8.84
C GLY A 135 10.59 4.47 8.07
N GLU A 136 10.73 4.61 6.74
CA GLU A 136 9.73 5.27 5.92
C GLU A 136 8.55 4.36 5.55
N GLY A 137 7.33 4.87 5.66
CA GLY A 137 6.15 4.21 5.09
C GLY A 137 6.20 4.22 3.56
N VAL A 138 6.45 5.40 2.98
CA VAL A 138 6.70 5.58 1.55
C VAL A 138 7.98 6.38 1.36
N TYR A 139 8.91 5.87 0.56
CA TYR A 139 10.07 6.63 0.11
C TYR A 139 10.03 6.87 -1.39
N VAL A 140 10.05 8.14 -1.79
CA VAL A 140 10.02 8.58 -3.20
C VAL A 140 11.36 9.22 -3.52
N VAL A 141 12.12 8.66 -4.46
CA VAL A 141 13.53 9.06 -4.68
C VAL A 141 13.89 9.18 -6.16
N TRP A 142 14.99 9.88 -6.42
CA TRP A 142 15.49 10.19 -7.77
C TRP A 142 14.47 10.99 -8.57
N SER A 143 14.11 10.57 -9.78
CA SER A 143 13.13 11.28 -10.62
C SER A 143 11.69 10.80 -10.38
N ALA A 144 11.43 10.05 -9.30
CA ALA A 144 10.13 9.45 -9.03
C ALA A 144 9.03 10.47 -8.71
N ARG A 145 7.79 10.09 -9.04
CA ARG A 145 6.59 10.88 -8.78
C ARG A 145 5.51 10.01 -8.15
N ALA A 146 5.02 10.43 -6.98
CA ALA A 146 3.93 9.75 -6.31
C ALA A 146 2.70 10.68 -6.20
N TRP A 147 1.53 10.15 -6.51
CA TRP A 147 0.24 10.77 -6.19
C TRP A 147 -0.48 9.88 -5.19
N LEU A 148 -0.75 10.39 -3.99
CA LEU A 148 -1.46 9.66 -2.96
C LEU A 148 -2.82 10.31 -2.76
N THR A 149 -3.89 9.55 -3.01
CA THR A 149 -5.27 10.02 -2.83
C THR A 149 -6.03 9.08 -1.91
N ASN A 150 -6.71 9.64 -0.91
CA ASN A 150 -7.49 8.89 0.08
C ASN A 150 -6.66 7.84 0.84
N THR A 151 -5.47 8.17 1.31
CA THR A 151 -4.54 7.19 1.93
C THR A 151 -4.49 7.33 3.44
N ILE A 152 -4.38 6.21 4.17
CA ILE A 152 -4.00 6.19 5.60
C ILE A 152 -2.50 5.89 5.71
N VAL A 153 -1.75 6.72 6.43
CA VAL A 153 -0.29 6.54 6.66
C VAL A 153 0.05 6.73 8.13
N VAL A 154 0.31 5.63 8.86
CA VAL A 154 0.39 5.63 10.33
C VAL A 154 1.51 4.76 10.90
N SER A 155 2.04 5.12 12.07
CA SER A 155 3.06 4.35 12.82
C SER A 155 4.37 4.09 12.08
N HIS A 156 4.93 5.09 11.41
CA HIS A 156 6.27 5.06 10.81
C HIS A 156 7.21 6.05 11.50
N ASP A 157 8.53 5.91 11.33
CA ASP A 157 9.44 6.99 11.74
C ASP A 157 9.26 8.21 10.84
N VAL A 158 9.10 7.98 9.53
CA VAL A 158 8.65 8.99 8.57
C VAL A 158 7.50 8.42 7.76
N GLY A 159 6.34 9.08 7.75
CA GLY A 159 5.22 8.62 6.93
C GLY A 159 5.58 8.61 5.45
N ILE A 160 5.99 9.77 4.92
CA ILE A 160 6.43 9.92 3.52
C ILE A 160 7.75 10.68 3.46
N GLN A 161 8.79 10.06 2.92
CA GLN A 161 10.04 10.76 2.61
C GLN A 161 10.15 11.05 1.11
N VAL A 162 10.47 12.29 0.76
CA VAL A 162 10.67 12.71 -0.63
C VAL A 162 12.13 13.13 -0.82
N GLY A 163 12.88 12.30 -1.53
CA GLY A 163 14.29 12.54 -1.88
C GLY A 163 14.49 13.67 -2.88
N SER A 164 15.75 14.10 -3.03
CA SER A 164 16.08 15.20 -3.95
C SER A 164 15.73 14.84 -5.39
N GLY A 165 15.08 15.77 -6.10
CA GLY A 165 14.61 15.56 -7.48
C GLY A 165 13.25 14.87 -7.61
N ALA A 166 12.74 14.28 -6.52
CA ALA A 166 11.46 13.59 -6.50
C ALA A 166 10.31 14.52 -6.09
N THR A 167 9.09 14.10 -6.44
CA THR A 167 7.86 14.81 -6.10
C THR A 167 6.81 13.87 -5.55
N ALA A 168 6.14 14.27 -4.46
CA ALA A 168 4.91 13.64 -4.02
C ALA A 168 3.78 14.67 -3.95
N THR A 169 2.57 14.26 -4.35
CA THR A 169 1.35 15.07 -4.28
C THR A 169 0.30 14.29 -3.52
N LEU A 170 -0.25 14.89 -2.47
CA LEU A 170 -1.26 14.29 -1.60
C LEU A 170 -2.61 14.96 -1.82
N GLN A 171 -3.67 14.15 -1.78
CA GLN A 171 -5.05 14.60 -1.78
C GLN A 171 -5.86 13.72 -0.83
N ALA A 172 -6.20 14.24 0.35
CA ALA A 172 -6.88 13.51 1.40
C ALA A 172 -5.99 12.38 1.99
N THR A 173 -5.34 12.70 3.12
CA THR A 173 -4.49 11.75 3.85
C THR A 173 -4.85 11.75 5.33
N LEU A 174 -4.98 10.57 5.91
CA LEU A 174 -5.07 10.40 7.35
C LEU A 174 -3.67 10.10 7.91
N TRP A 175 -3.25 10.97 8.82
CA TRP A 175 -2.09 10.84 9.66
C TRP A 175 -2.53 10.38 11.05
N GLY A 176 -1.76 9.47 11.65
CA GLY A 176 -2.15 8.89 12.92
C GLY A 176 -1.89 9.82 14.10
N THR A 177 -2.58 9.60 15.22
CA THR A 177 -2.30 10.27 16.49
C THR A 177 -2.01 9.27 17.59
N SER A 178 -1.36 9.72 18.67
CA SER A 178 -1.02 8.85 19.81
C SER A 178 -0.20 7.64 19.38
N THR A 179 -0.67 6.42 19.61
CA THR A 179 0.01 5.17 19.23
C THR A 179 0.10 4.97 17.72
N TRP A 180 -0.73 5.67 16.94
CA TRP A 180 -0.73 5.63 15.49
C TRP A 180 0.11 6.74 14.84
N ALA A 181 0.65 7.67 15.63
CA ALA A 181 1.43 8.77 15.08
C ALA A 181 2.68 8.27 14.35
N ASN A 182 2.99 8.89 13.22
CA ASN A 182 4.35 8.83 12.70
C ASN A 182 5.25 9.73 13.57
N THR A 183 6.55 9.46 13.65
CA THR A 183 7.48 10.40 14.28
C THR A 183 7.52 11.71 13.49
N LEU A 184 7.54 11.62 12.16
CA LEU A 184 7.30 12.72 11.22
C LEU A 184 6.29 12.26 10.18
N ASP A 185 5.27 13.07 9.88
CA ASP A 185 4.32 12.71 8.80
C ASP A 185 5.00 12.72 7.43
N TRP A 186 5.92 13.66 7.21
CA TRP A 186 6.74 13.69 6.02
C TRP A 186 8.11 14.35 6.25
N SER A 187 9.07 14.04 5.37
CA SER A 187 10.42 14.58 5.40
C SER A 187 11.07 14.59 4.00
N GLY A 188 12.31 15.08 3.93
CA GLY A 188 13.18 14.98 2.77
C GLY A 188 13.33 16.29 1.97
N PRO A 189 14.38 16.38 1.13
CA PRO A 189 14.71 17.60 0.37
C PRO A 189 13.92 17.75 -0.94
N GLY A 190 13.06 16.79 -1.30
CA GLY A 190 12.23 16.83 -2.49
C GLY A 190 11.02 17.75 -2.37
N THR A 191 10.16 17.73 -3.39
CA THR A 191 8.95 18.55 -3.41
C THR A 191 7.75 17.76 -2.92
N LEU A 192 7.09 18.23 -1.86
CA LEU A 192 5.84 17.66 -1.38
C LEU A 192 4.71 18.68 -1.47
N PHE A 193 3.64 18.32 -2.18
CA PHE A 193 2.39 19.07 -2.20
C PHE A 193 1.37 18.35 -1.35
N THR A 194 1.11 18.81 -0.12
CA THR A 194 0.21 18.13 0.82
C THR A 194 -1.27 18.38 0.56
N GLY A 195 -1.62 19.34 -0.30
CA GLY A 195 -3.01 19.75 -0.52
C GLY A 195 -3.65 20.38 0.73
N THR A 196 -4.98 20.47 0.75
CA THR A 196 -5.75 21.06 1.87
C THR A 196 -6.46 20.04 2.74
N LEU A 197 -6.57 18.79 2.28
CA LEU A 197 -7.24 17.71 3.00
C LEU A 197 -6.19 16.83 3.67
N ASN A 198 -5.78 17.23 4.87
CA ASN A 198 -4.95 16.43 5.77
C ASN A 198 -5.68 16.29 7.09
N PHE A 199 -5.78 15.07 7.57
CA PHE A 199 -6.51 14.73 8.79
C PHE A 199 -5.57 14.07 9.78
N TRP A 200 -5.76 14.35 11.06
CA TRP A 200 -5.02 13.71 12.14
C TRP A 200 -6.02 13.05 13.07
N GLY A 201 -5.85 11.75 13.31
CA GLY A 201 -6.72 11.03 14.24
C GLY A 201 -6.39 9.56 14.36
N ASP A 202 -7.22 8.86 15.14
CA ASP A 202 -7.13 7.42 15.32
C ASP A 202 -7.76 6.72 14.10
N PRO A 203 -7.02 5.87 13.34
CA PRO A 203 -7.61 5.05 12.29
C PRO A 203 -8.59 4.00 12.86
N ALA A 204 -8.55 3.72 14.17
CA ALA A 204 -9.44 2.82 14.89
C ALA A 204 -9.57 1.45 14.23
N PHE A 205 -8.45 0.84 13.83
CA PHE A 205 -8.43 -0.49 13.21
C PHE A 205 -9.05 -1.56 14.13
N VAL A 206 -9.70 -2.55 13.53
CA VAL A 206 -10.49 -3.58 14.24
C VAL A 206 -9.63 -4.50 15.11
N ASP A 207 -8.60 -5.13 14.54
CA ASP A 207 -7.65 -6.00 15.26
C ASP A 207 -6.26 -5.95 14.62
N PRO A 208 -5.54 -4.83 14.77
CA PRO A 208 -4.27 -4.62 14.08
C PRO A 208 -3.16 -5.59 14.54
N ASP A 209 -3.21 -6.08 15.78
CA ASP A 209 -2.25 -7.07 16.28
C ASP A 209 -2.56 -8.48 15.74
N GLY A 210 -3.80 -8.73 15.31
CA GLY A 210 -4.23 -9.88 14.51
C GLY A 210 -4.07 -9.69 12.99
N GLY A 211 -3.60 -8.53 12.53
CA GLY A 211 -3.45 -8.19 11.11
C GLY A 211 -4.73 -7.68 10.43
N ASP A 212 -5.76 -7.35 11.19
CA ASP A 212 -7.00 -6.77 10.70
C ASP A 212 -6.94 -5.24 10.75
N TYR A 213 -6.66 -4.65 9.58
CA TYR A 213 -6.55 -3.21 9.35
C TYR A 213 -7.81 -2.60 8.73
N HIS A 214 -8.96 -3.28 8.80
CA HIS A 214 -10.25 -2.65 8.51
C HIS A 214 -10.52 -1.56 9.56
N ILE A 215 -11.16 -0.47 9.14
CA ILE A 215 -11.46 0.67 10.01
C ILE A 215 -12.72 0.41 10.82
N GLY A 216 -12.68 0.73 12.11
CA GLY A 216 -13.80 0.55 13.03
C GLY A 216 -14.71 1.78 13.15
N PRO A 217 -15.81 1.67 13.92
CA PRO A 217 -16.83 2.72 14.08
C PRO A 217 -16.33 4.07 14.61
N GLY A 218 -15.16 4.10 15.25
CA GLY A 218 -14.54 5.30 15.81
C GLY A 218 -13.52 5.97 14.89
N SER A 219 -13.34 5.46 13.68
CA SER A 219 -12.23 5.87 12.82
C SER A 219 -12.34 7.32 12.36
N ALA A 220 -11.21 8.03 12.44
CA ALA A 220 -11.05 9.36 11.88
C ALA A 220 -11.05 9.36 10.33
N ALA A 221 -10.96 8.18 9.70
CA ALA A 221 -11.00 8.01 8.24
C ALA A 221 -12.41 8.20 7.65
N ILE A 222 -13.45 7.99 8.46
CA ILE A 222 -14.83 7.87 7.97
C ILE A 222 -15.32 9.16 7.31
N GLY A 223 -15.76 9.06 6.05
CA GLY A 223 -16.37 10.11 5.24
C GLY A 223 -15.45 11.28 4.94
N LYS A 224 -14.12 11.07 4.93
CA LYS A 224 -13.10 12.13 4.74
C LYS A 224 -12.46 12.15 3.36
N GLY A 225 -12.64 11.09 2.58
CA GLY A 225 -12.09 10.97 1.24
C GLY A 225 -12.81 11.82 0.20
N VAL A 226 -12.22 11.85 -0.98
CA VAL A 226 -12.70 12.52 -2.19
C VAL A 226 -13.02 11.48 -3.27
N ASP A 227 -13.83 11.83 -4.26
CA ASP A 227 -14.03 10.96 -5.42
C ASP A 227 -12.73 10.83 -6.22
N ALA A 228 -12.17 9.62 -6.22
CA ALA A 228 -10.96 9.23 -6.93
C ALA A 228 -11.25 8.24 -8.08
N GLY A 229 -12.53 8.01 -8.42
CA GLY A 229 -12.93 7.06 -9.47
C GLY A 229 -12.82 5.57 -9.08
N VAL A 230 -12.61 5.27 -7.79
CA VAL A 230 -12.56 3.90 -7.26
C VAL A 230 -13.93 3.55 -6.67
N ALA A 231 -14.62 2.57 -7.26
CA ALA A 231 -16.03 2.30 -6.94
C ALA A 231 -16.24 1.41 -5.70
N THR A 232 -15.29 0.54 -5.41
CA THR A 232 -15.34 -0.41 -4.29
C THR A 232 -14.05 -0.36 -3.47
N ASP A 233 -14.11 -0.83 -2.24
CA ASP A 233 -12.95 -1.00 -1.35
C ASP A 233 -12.32 -2.41 -1.51
N ILE A 234 -11.44 -2.78 -0.57
CA ILE A 234 -10.74 -4.07 -0.56
C ILE A 234 -11.66 -5.29 -0.41
N ASP A 235 -12.82 -5.14 0.23
CA ASP A 235 -13.80 -6.20 0.44
C ASP A 235 -14.89 -6.24 -0.66
N GLY A 236 -14.79 -5.32 -1.63
CA GLY A 236 -15.78 -5.15 -2.70
C GLY A 236 -16.98 -4.30 -2.30
N ASP A 237 -16.91 -3.62 -1.15
CA ASP A 237 -17.96 -2.77 -0.66
C ASP A 237 -17.99 -1.42 -1.41
N ARG A 238 -19.19 -1.00 -1.81
CA ARG A 238 -19.36 0.22 -2.61
C ARG A 238 -19.05 1.48 -1.80
N ARG A 239 -18.29 2.40 -2.41
CA ARG A 239 -18.09 3.74 -1.89
C ARG A 239 -19.32 4.61 -2.19
N ILE A 240 -20.16 4.86 -1.18
CA ILE A 240 -21.42 5.61 -1.32
C ILE A 240 -21.28 6.98 -0.64
N GLY A 241 -21.20 8.04 -1.45
CA GLY A 241 -21.04 9.41 -0.94
C GLY A 241 -19.57 9.79 -0.85
N ALA A 242 -19.18 10.51 0.21
CA ALA A 242 -17.77 10.78 0.47
C ALA A 242 -17.13 9.48 0.98
N PRO A 243 -16.13 8.92 0.27
CA PRO A 243 -15.53 7.67 0.68
C PRO A 243 -14.72 7.84 1.97
N ASP A 244 -14.45 6.73 2.62
CA ASP A 244 -13.50 6.66 3.72
C ASP A 244 -12.07 6.73 3.19
N LEU A 245 -11.16 7.23 4.03
CA LEU A 245 -9.73 7.17 3.73
C LEU A 245 -9.23 5.74 3.92
N GLY A 246 -8.29 5.31 3.10
CA GLY A 246 -7.69 3.99 3.16
C GLY A 246 -8.40 2.95 2.30
N ALA A 247 -7.95 1.71 2.48
CA ALA A 247 -8.34 0.57 1.66
C ALA A 247 -9.74 0.02 1.93
N ASP A 248 -10.37 0.43 3.03
CA ASP A 248 -11.61 -0.13 3.56
C ASP A 248 -12.68 0.97 3.74
N GLU A 249 -13.95 0.64 3.51
CA GLU A 249 -15.10 1.45 3.91
C GLU A 249 -15.74 0.88 5.17
N TYR A 250 -15.89 1.72 6.20
CA TYR A 250 -16.62 1.31 7.38
C TYR A 250 -18.11 1.12 7.05
N ARG A 251 -18.60 -0.10 7.22
CA ARG A 251 -20.02 -0.44 7.10
C ARG A 251 -20.65 -0.91 8.40
N VAL A 252 -21.87 -0.44 8.61
CA VAL A 252 -22.77 -1.02 9.61
C VAL A 252 -23.59 -2.10 8.92
N ASP A 253 -23.15 -3.35 9.03
CA ASP A 253 -23.96 -4.48 8.56
C ASP A 253 -25.17 -4.67 9.46
N ALA A 254 -26.36 -4.36 8.93
CA ALA A 254 -27.61 -4.73 9.54
C ALA A 254 -27.98 -6.16 9.10
N TYR A 255 -27.64 -7.15 9.93
CA TYR A 255 -28.13 -8.51 9.75
C TYR A 255 -29.64 -8.56 10.00
N LEU A 256 -30.43 -8.53 8.93
CA LEU A 256 -31.87 -8.80 9.03
C LEU A 256 -32.06 -10.30 9.23
N PRO A 257 -32.74 -10.76 10.31
CA PRO A 257 -33.03 -12.17 10.46
C PRO A 257 -33.89 -12.66 9.30
N LEU A 258 -33.52 -13.79 8.72
CA LEU A 258 -34.32 -14.47 7.71
C LEU A 258 -35.63 -14.95 8.34
N VAL A 259 -36.71 -14.17 8.20
CA VAL A 259 -38.04 -14.58 8.64
C VAL A 259 -38.65 -15.46 7.55
N ILE A 260 -38.51 -16.78 7.70
CA ILE A 260 -39.26 -17.75 6.89
C ILE A 260 -40.73 -17.69 7.33
N ARG A 261 -41.61 -17.13 6.49
CA ARG A 261 -43.06 -17.28 6.67
C ARG A 261 -43.45 -18.69 6.22
N THR A 262 -43.76 -19.56 7.18
CA THR A 262 -44.56 -20.76 6.88
C THR A 262 -46.01 -20.34 6.74
N TYR A 263 -46.56 -20.48 5.53
CA TYR A 263 -48.00 -20.36 5.32
C TYR A 263 -48.70 -21.62 5.86
N PRO A 264 -49.87 -21.48 6.52
CA PRO A 264 -50.66 -22.60 7.03
C PRO A 264 -51.28 -23.46 5.92
#